data_AF-A0A4Q5S3W1-F1
#
_entry.id   AF-A0A4Q5S3W1-F1
#
_cell.length_a   1.000
_cell.length_b   1.000
_cell.length_c   1.000
_cell.angle_alpha   90.00
_cell.angle_beta   90.00
_cell.angle_gamma   90.00
#
_symmetry.space_group_name_H-M   'P 1'
#
loop_
_entity.id
_entity.type
_entity.pdbx_description
1 polymer ?
#
loop_
_entity_poly.entity_id
_entity_poly.type
_entity_poly.pdbx_seq_one_letter_code
_entity_poly.pdbx_strand_id
1 'polypeptide(L)'
;MEQATQQEVLILTGTSFSSRQRIEADERLSEPAQDEQALLEQACWNGMLPTMLPEICSHSMSDKPVYIWKIREGATFLEVEISDVPRDIDAYFSLDPYAYAITRNYN
;
A
#
# COMPACT_ATOMS: atom_id res chain seq x y z
N MET A 1 -16.27 21.82 -5.50
CA MET A 1 -15.88 20.41 -5.59
C MET A 1 -14.38 20.36 -5.48
N GLU A 2 -13.84 19.83 -4.38
CA GLU A 2 -12.41 19.58 -4.29
C GLU A 2 -12.08 18.46 -5.27
N GLN A 3 -11.21 18.75 -6.25
CA GLN A 3 -10.62 17.70 -7.08
C GLN A 3 -9.70 16.89 -6.18
N ALA A 4 -9.97 15.60 -6.08
CA ALA A 4 -9.18 14.68 -5.29
C ALA A 4 -8.84 13.46 -6.10
N THR A 5 -7.59 13.05 -6.03
CA THR A 5 -7.05 11.92 -6.76
C THR A 5 -7.08 10.70 -5.84
N GLN A 6 -7.67 9.60 -6.30
CA GLN A 6 -7.53 8.30 -5.64
C GLN A 6 -6.08 7.82 -5.81
N GLN A 7 -5.41 7.50 -4.71
CA GLN A 7 -4.04 7.00 -4.73
C GLN A 7 -4.01 5.62 -4.06
N GLU A 8 -3.64 4.64 -4.86
CA GLU A 8 -3.46 3.25 -4.44
C GLU A 8 -2.06 2.80 -4.85
N VAL A 9 -1.41 2.04 -3.99
CA VAL A 9 -0.10 1.45 -4.23
C VAL A 9 -0.20 -0.04 -4.05
N LEU A 10 0.16 -0.80 -5.09
CA LEU A 10 0.28 -2.25 -5.01
C LEU A 10 1.74 -2.64 -4.83
N ILE A 11 2.05 -3.17 -3.65
CA ILE A 11 3.39 -3.67 -3.31
C ILE A 11 3.41 -5.17 -3.58
N LEU A 12 4.08 -5.59 -4.65
CA LEU A 12 4.15 -7.00 -5.05
C LEU A 12 5.05 -7.81 -4.09
N THR A 13 4.52 -8.90 -3.54
CA THR A 13 5.25 -9.83 -2.68
C THR A 13 5.90 -10.96 -3.48
N GLY A 14 6.86 -11.67 -2.88
CA GLY A 14 7.66 -12.69 -3.58
C GLY A 14 8.59 -12.11 -4.64
N THR A 15 8.89 -10.81 -4.58
CA THR A 15 9.79 -10.12 -5.51
C THR A 15 11.12 -9.80 -4.85
N SER A 16 12.13 -9.45 -5.66
CA SER A 16 13.40 -8.96 -5.13
C SER A 16 13.27 -7.64 -4.38
N PHE A 17 12.22 -6.85 -4.68
CA PHE A 17 11.94 -5.60 -3.96
C PHE A 17 11.51 -5.91 -2.53
N SER A 18 10.46 -6.71 -2.36
CA SER A 18 9.92 -7.05 -1.05
C SER A 18 10.92 -7.81 -0.17
N SER A 19 11.72 -8.68 -0.78
CA SER A 19 12.80 -9.39 -0.09
C SER A 19 13.86 -8.46 0.50
N ARG A 20 14.19 -7.35 -0.18
CA ARG A 20 15.17 -6.36 0.30
C ARG A 20 14.62 -5.55 1.47
N GLN A 21 13.37 -5.11 1.37
CA GLN A 21 12.70 -4.40 2.46
C GLN A 21 12.59 -5.26 3.72
N ARG A 22 12.44 -6.58 3.57
CA ARG A 22 12.49 -7.54 4.68
C ARG A 22 13.82 -7.52 5.42
N ILE A 23 14.95 -7.54 4.70
CA ILE A 23 16.29 -7.59 5.30
C ILE A 23 16.55 -6.33 6.15
N GLU A 24 16.12 -5.17 5.66
CA GLU A 24 16.28 -3.90 6.38
C GLU A 24 15.36 -3.80 7.63
N ALA A 25 14.22 -4.50 7.63
CA ALA A 25 13.32 -4.57 8.78
C ALA A 25 13.77 -5.59 9.85
N ASP A 26 14.36 -6.72 9.44
CA ASP A 26 14.81 -7.82 10.32
C ASP A 26 15.95 -7.38 11.26
N GLU A 27 16.81 -6.44 10.83
CA GLU A 27 17.82 -5.81 11.71
C GLU A 27 17.20 -5.11 12.93
N ARG A 28 15.89 -4.80 12.89
CA ARG A 28 15.15 -4.11 13.96
C ARG A 28 14.22 -5.02 14.77
N LEU A 29 13.86 -6.20 14.26
CA LEU A 29 12.84 -7.07 14.86
C LEU A 29 13.26 -8.55 14.75
N SER A 30 14.00 -9.02 15.75
CA SER A 30 14.38 -10.43 15.89
C SER A 30 13.18 -11.30 16.31
N GLU A 31 12.30 -11.64 15.37
CA GLU A 31 11.24 -12.63 15.59
C GLU A 31 11.23 -13.74 14.51
N PRO A 32 10.87 -14.98 14.87
CA PRO A 32 11.04 -16.14 13.99
C PRO A 32 10.04 -16.12 12.83
N ALA A 33 10.54 -16.22 11.60
CA ALA A 33 9.82 -16.61 10.39
C ALA A 33 8.41 -16.01 10.23
N GLN A 34 8.28 -14.69 10.34
CA GLN A 34 7.04 -14.02 9.97
C GLN A 34 6.80 -14.06 8.46
N ASP A 35 5.53 -14.13 8.10
CA ASP A 35 5.03 -14.00 6.73
C ASP A 35 5.52 -12.67 6.11
N GLU A 36 6.01 -12.73 4.88
CA GLU A 36 6.55 -11.57 4.16
C GLU A 36 5.51 -10.45 4.04
N GLN A 37 4.24 -10.83 3.84
CA GLN A 37 3.13 -9.87 3.77
C GLN A 37 2.92 -9.15 5.10
N ALA A 38 2.93 -9.87 6.21
CA ALA A 38 2.75 -9.29 7.54
C ALA A 38 3.88 -8.30 7.90
N LEU A 39 5.13 -8.63 7.56
CA LEU A 39 6.28 -7.73 7.77
C LEU A 39 6.17 -6.46 6.92
N LEU A 40 5.76 -6.58 5.67
CA LEU A 40 5.54 -5.42 4.79
C LEU A 40 4.38 -4.55 5.28
N GLU A 41 3.28 -5.16 5.71
CA GLU A 41 2.17 -4.44 6.32
C GLU A 41 2.62 -3.67 7.56
N GLN A 42 3.34 -4.33 8.46
CA GLN A 42 3.88 -3.70 9.67
C GLN A 42 4.82 -2.53 9.32
N ALA A 43 5.70 -2.70 8.33
CA ALA A 43 6.58 -1.63 7.86
C ALA A 43 5.79 -0.43 7.32
N CYS A 44 4.72 -0.68 6.57
CA CYS A 44 3.82 0.37 6.08
C CYS A 44 3.17 1.13 7.24
N TRP A 45 2.57 0.42 8.20
CA TRP A 45 1.96 1.05 9.39
C TRP A 45 2.96 1.82 10.25
N ASN A 46 4.21 1.38 10.31
CA ASN A 46 5.29 2.08 11.01
C ASN A 46 5.83 3.31 10.25
N GLY A 47 5.21 3.68 9.13
CA GLY A 47 5.59 4.86 8.37
C GLY A 47 6.86 4.69 7.53
N MET A 48 7.26 3.45 7.22
CA MET A 48 8.43 3.19 6.38
C MET A 48 8.15 3.39 4.88
N LEU A 49 6.89 3.62 4.48
CA LEU A 49 6.51 3.76 3.08
C LEU A 49 7.33 4.82 2.31
N PRO A 50 7.62 6.02 2.83
CA PRO A 50 8.48 7.00 2.16
C PRO A 50 9.94 6.56 2.02
N THR A 51 10.41 5.65 2.88
CA THR A 51 11.75 5.05 2.78
C THR A 51 11.76 3.93 1.74
N MET A 52 10.72 3.11 1.71
CA MET A 52 10.60 1.98 0.78
C MET A 52 10.29 2.42 -0.66
N LEU A 53 9.46 3.44 -0.82
CA LEU A 53 8.93 3.94 -2.10
C LEU A 53 8.98 5.47 -2.15
N PRO A 54 10.19 6.08 -2.07
CA PRO A 54 10.36 7.53 -2.03
C PRO A 54 9.79 8.20 -3.28
N GLU A 55 9.80 7.54 -4.44
CA GLU A 55 9.29 8.08 -5.70
C GLU A 55 7.78 8.33 -5.64
N ILE A 56 7.04 7.50 -4.91
CA ILE A 56 5.59 7.64 -4.77
C ILE A 56 5.26 8.76 -3.77
N CYS A 57 6.00 8.81 -2.67
CA CYS A 57 5.78 9.82 -1.62
C CYS A 57 6.31 11.22 -1.98
N SER A 58 7.30 11.31 -2.87
CA SER A 58 7.86 12.60 -3.32
C SER A 58 7.00 13.32 -4.35
N HIS A 59 6.09 12.61 -5.04
CA HIS A 59 5.22 13.15 -6.07
C HIS A 59 3.89 13.71 -5.56
N SER A 60 3.64 13.73 -4.24
CA SER A 60 2.51 14.51 -3.73
C SER A 60 2.81 15.99 -3.98
N MET A 61 2.29 16.53 -5.09
CA MET A 61 2.50 17.90 -5.58
C MET A 61 1.97 19.01 -4.65
N SER A 62 1.61 18.65 -3.41
CA SER A 62 1.12 19.54 -2.38
C SER A 62 1.91 19.21 -1.13
N ASP A 63 2.41 20.22 -0.40
CA ASP A 63 3.04 20.10 0.94
C ASP A 63 2.08 19.53 2.01
N LYS A 64 1.00 18.87 1.61
CA LYS A 64 0.01 18.30 2.48
C LYS A 64 0.50 16.93 2.99
N PRO A 65 0.33 16.65 4.29
CA PRO A 65 0.59 15.33 4.81
C PRO A 65 -0.39 14.34 4.16
N VAL A 66 0.16 13.23 3.70
CA VAL A 66 -0.57 12.14 3.06
C VAL A 66 -0.52 10.96 4.05
N TYR A 67 -1.68 10.34 4.31
CA TYR A 67 -1.85 9.32 5.34
C TYR A 67 -2.20 7.98 4.71
N ILE A 68 -1.68 6.90 5.30
CA ILE A 68 -2.17 5.55 5.01
C ILE A 68 -3.55 5.42 5.64
N TRP A 69 -4.55 5.19 4.79
CA TRP A 69 -5.92 5.03 5.25
C TRP A 69 -6.25 3.56 5.48
N LYS A 70 -5.80 2.70 4.57
CA LYS A 70 -6.09 1.28 4.61
C LYS A 70 -4.97 0.48 3.99
N ILE A 71 -4.76 -0.70 4.53
CA ILE A 71 -3.91 -1.73 3.95
C ILE A 71 -4.77 -2.98 3.74
N ARG A 72 -4.63 -3.65 2.60
CA ARG A 72 -5.30 -4.92 2.31
C ARG A 72 -4.31 -5.93 1.78
N GLU A 73 -4.41 -7.15 2.27
CA GLU A 73 -3.65 -8.27 1.75
C GLU A 73 -4.35 -8.86 0.53
N GLY A 74 -3.62 -8.93 -0.59
CA GLY A 74 -3.97 -9.72 -1.77
C GLY A 74 -3.21 -11.04 -1.81
N ALA A 75 -3.42 -11.87 -2.84
CA ALA A 75 -2.72 -13.16 -2.92
C ALA A 75 -1.21 -13.03 -3.17
N THR A 76 -0.79 -11.99 -3.90
CA THR A 76 0.63 -11.76 -4.28
C THR A 76 1.03 -10.29 -4.16
N PHE A 77 0.27 -9.52 -3.39
CA PHE A 77 0.51 -8.09 -3.22
C PHE A 77 -0.08 -7.61 -1.90
N LEU A 78 0.40 -6.46 -1.46
CA LEU A 78 -0.19 -5.65 -0.42
C LEU A 78 -0.70 -4.36 -1.07
N GLU A 79 -1.99 -4.09 -0.94
CA GLU A 79 -2.60 -2.85 -1.39
C GLU A 79 -2.54 -1.82 -0.26
N VAL A 80 -2.00 -0.65 -0.57
CA VAL A 80 -1.91 0.48 0.36
C VAL A 80 -2.69 1.65 -0.23
N GLU A 81 -3.77 2.03 0.47
CA GLU A 81 -4.58 3.19 0.15
C GLU A 81 -4.03 4.41 0.87
N ILE A 82 -3.82 5.48 0.12
CA ILE A 82 -3.19 6.69 0.62
C ILE A 82 -4.04 7.92 0.28
N SER A 83 -4.26 8.80 1.25
CA SER A 83 -5.04 10.02 1.02
C SER A 83 -4.70 11.14 1.99
N ASP A 84 -4.98 12.38 1.59
CA ASP A 84 -4.90 13.56 2.47
C ASP A 84 -6.13 13.72 3.37
N VAL A 85 -7.25 13.07 3.03
CA VAL A 85 -8.49 13.06 3.81
C VAL A 85 -9.20 11.70 3.70
N PRO A 86 -10.07 11.33 4.66
CA PRO A 86 -10.88 10.12 4.54
C PRO A 86 -11.77 10.15 3.30
N ARG A 87 -11.70 9.11 2.45
CA ARG A 87 -12.57 8.97 1.28
C ARG A 87 -12.94 7.52 1.04
N ASP A 88 -14.02 7.33 0.29
CA ASP A 88 -14.38 6.05 -0.30
C ASP A 88 -13.62 5.88 -1.62
N ILE A 89 -13.03 4.69 -1.82
CA ILE A 89 -12.48 4.26 -3.10
C ILE A 89 -13.61 3.92 -4.07
N ASP A 90 -13.51 4.40 -5.30
CA ASP A 90 -14.33 3.92 -6.38
C ASP A 90 -13.69 2.67 -6.99
N ALA A 91 -14.35 1.52 -6.81
CA ALA A 91 -13.92 0.23 -7.32
C ALA A 91 -13.73 0.22 -8.85
N TYR A 92 -14.40 1.12 -9.58
CA TYR A 92 -14.21 1.25 -11.03
C TYR A 92 -12.83 1.78 -11.40
N PHE A 93 -12.24 2.63 -10.56
CA PHE A 93 -10.90 3.21 -10.76
C PHE A 93 -9.82 2.50 -9.93
N SER A 94 -10.20 1.47 -9.17
CA SER A 94 -9.28 0.75 -8.30
C SER A 94 -8.21 -0.02 -9.07
N LEU A 95 -6.99 -0.01 -8.53
CA LEU A 95 -5.91 -0.86 -9.02
C LEU A 95 -6.05 -2.32 -8.57
N ASP A 96 -6.88 -2.63 -7.57
CA ASP A 96 -7.09 -4.00 -7.08
C ASP A 96 -7.61 -4.90 -8.23
N PRO A 97 -6.85 -5.93 -8.65
CA PRO A 97 -7.28 -6.88 -9.67
C PRO A 97 -8.59 -7.60 -9.33
N TYR A 98 -8.92 -7.72 -8.04
CA TYR A 98 -10.14 -8.36 -7.57
C TYR A 98 -11.36 -7.42 -7.57
N ALA A 99 -11.17 -6.10 -7.63
CA ALA A 99 -12.27 -5.13 -7.71
C ALA A 99 -13.14 -5.35 -8.96
N TYR A 100 -12.54 -5.84 -10.05
CA TYR A 100 -13.27 -6.20 -11.27
C TYR A 100 -14.26 -7.37 -11.07
N ALA A 101 -13.93 -8.34 -10.21
CA ALA A 101 -14.81 -9.49 -9.96
C ALA A 101 -16.07 -9.08 -9.19
N ILE A 102 -15.96 -8.07 -8.32
CA ILE A 102 -17.09 -7.55 -7.53
C ILE A 102 -18.02 -6.70 -8.40
N THR A 103 -17.48 -5.85 -9.28
CA THR A 103 -18.27 -4.95 -10.15
C THR A 103 -19.15 -5.70 -11.17
N ARG A 104 -18.80 -6.93 -11.55
CA ARG A 104 -19.65 -7.77 -12.43
C ARG A 104 -20.92 -8.31 -11.76
N ASN A 105 -20.93 -8.49 -10.44
CA ASN A 105 -22.09 -9.04 -9.72
C ASN A 105 -23.20 -8.00 -9.44
N TYR A 106 -22.96 -6.73 -9.78
CA TYR A 106 -23.93 -5.64 -9.64
C TYR A 106 -24.63 -5.26 -10.96
N ASN A 107 -24.43 -6.03 -12.04
CA ASN A 107 -25.17 -5.87 -13.31
C ASN A 107 -26.27 -6.91 -13.47
#